data_AF-A0A946LV02-F1
#
_entry.id   AF-A0A946LV02-F1
#
_cell.length_a   1.000
_cell.length_b   1.000
_cell.length_c   1.000
_cell.angle_alpha   90.00
_cell.angle_beta   90.00
_cell.angle_gamma   90.00
#
_symmetry.space_group_name_H-M   'P 1'
#
loop_
_entity.id
_entity.type
_entity.pdbx_description
1 polymer ?
#
loop_
_entity_poly.entity_id
_entity_poly.type
_entity_poly.pdbx_seq_one_letter_code
_entity_poly.pdbx_strand_id
1 'polypeptide(L)'
;MKESMVLNLLEQEKDALVVIEKALTGSRFPFDERLFTKEAKKRIQQGLNTSNAQIAAVGASPNRFDRLKEIQIPTLIVHGTEDPLIPIDHGLSLADNIPNASKMFMQGVGHEIPEELVPIIATKLKTHFDQAGY
;
A
#
# COMPACT_ATOMS: atom_id res chain seq x y z
N MET A 1 7.08 -10.37 -9.35
CA MET A 1 7.33 -9.20 -10.24
C MET A 1 7.86 -9.59 -11.63
N LYS A 2 8.98 -10.32 -11.77
CA LYS A 2 9.44 -10.75 -13.12
C LYS A 2 8.45 -11.68 -13.83
N GLU A 3 7.86 -12.60 -13.08
CA GLU A 3 6.85 -13.53 -13.59
C GLU A 3 5.60 -12.83 -14.12
N SER A 4 5.07 -11.83 -13.39
CA SER A 4 3.91 -11.06 -13.85
C SER A 4 4.19 -10.26 -15.12
N MET A 5 5.42 -9.79 -15.32
CA MET A 5 5.83 -9.15 -16.58
C MET A 5 5.75 -10.14 -17.76
N VAL A 6 6.21 -11.37 -17.57
CA VAL A 6 6.13 -12.43 -18.60
C VAL A 6 4.67 -12.77 -18.89
N LEU A 7 3.84 -12.93 -17.86
CA LEU A 7 2.41 -13.23 -18.02
C LEU A 7 1.68 -12.12 -18.79
N ASN A 8 1.99 -10.85 -18.53
CA ASN A 8 1.44 -9.73 -19.31
C ASN A 8 1.87 -9.77 -20.79
N LEU A 9 3.12 -10.15 -21.10
CA LEU A 9 3.58 -10.32 -22.49
C LEU A 9 2.86 -11.46 -23.23
N LEU A 10 2.38 -12.45 -22.48
CA LEU A 10 1.60 -13.57 -23.00
C LEU A 10 0.08 -13.29 -23.01
N GLU A 11 -0.34 -12.05 -22.76
CA GLU A 11 -1.75 -11.64 -22.64
C GLU A 11 -2.51 -12.40 -21.52
N GLN A 12 -1.78 -12.91 -20.52
CA GLN A 12 -2.32 -13.60 -19.35
C GLN A 12 -2.51 -12.64 -18.17
N GLU A 13 -3.21 -11.53 -18.42
CA GLU A 13 -3.35 -10.39 -17.49
C GLU A 13 -3.90 -10.81 -16.12
N LYS A 14 -4.89 -11.71 -16.11
CA LYS A 14 -5.52 -12.21 -14.90
C LYS A 14 -4.51 -12.94 -14.00
N ASP A 15 -3.64 -13.76 -14.58
CA ASP A 15 -2.63 -14.51 -13.84
C ASP A 15 -1.49 -13.56 -13.41
N ALA A 16 -1.14 -12.57 -14.23
CA ALA A 16 -0.20 -11.52 -13.87
C ALA A 16 -0.65 -10.73 -12.63
N LEU A 17 -1.94 -10.37 -12.56
CA LEU A 17 -2.53 -9.70 -11.39
C LEU A 17 -2.46 -10.56 -10.13
N VAL A 18 -2.76 -11.86 -10.23
CA VAL A 18 -2.67 -12.80 -9.10
C VAL A 18 -1.25 -12.86 -8.54
N VAL A 19 -0.25 -12.97 -9.41
CA VAL A 19 1.16 -13.00 -9.02
C VAL A 19 1.59 -11.70 -8.33
N ILE A 20 1.11 -10.55 -8.82
CA ILE A 20 1.40 -9.25 -8.21
C ILE A 20 0.76 -9.17 -6.82
N GLU A 21 -0.54 -9.38 -6.72
CA GLU A 21 -1.28 -9.23 -5.45
C GLU A 21 -0.73 -10.16 -4.36
N LYS A 22 -0.46 -11.41 -4.72
CA LYS A 22 0.13 -12.39 -3.80
C LYS A 22 1.48 -11.92 -3.27
N ALA A 23 2.30 -11.30 -4.11
CA ALA A 23 3.56 -10.71 -3.67
C ALA A 23 3.34 -9.52 -2.73
N LEU A 24 2.26 -8.75 -2.91
CA LEU A 24 1.93 -7.55 -2.14
C LEU A 24 1.20 -7.83 -0.80
N THR A 25 0.72 -9.03 -0.53
CA THR A 25 -0.17 -9.31 0.62
C THR A 25 0.55 -9.37 1.99
N GLY A 26 1.83 -9.77 2.01
CA GLY A 26 2.55 -10.10 3.25
C GLY A 26 2.18 -11.47 3.82
N SER A 27 2.79 -11.86 4.96
CA SER A 27 2.68 -13.20 5.53
C SER A 27 1.58 -13.41 6.57
N ARG A 28 1.00 -12.34 7.13
CA ARG A 28 0.09 -12.42 8.29
C ARG A 28 -1.27 -13.03 7.97
N PHE A 29 -1.82 -12.71 6.81
CA PHE A 29 -3.13 -13.17 6.38
C PHE A 29 -2.99 -14.03 5.13
N PRO A 30 -3.71 -15.16 5.03
CA PRO A 30 -3.61 -16.03 3.88
C PRO A 30 -4.18 -15.35 2.64
N PHE A 31 -3.45 -15.43 1.52
CA PHE A 31 -3.94 -14.96 0.23
C PHE A 31 -4.99 -15.92 -0.34
N ASP A 32 -6.26 -15.49 -0.43
CA ASP A 32 -7.32 -16.24 -1.12
C ASP A 32 -7.30 -15.94 -2.63
N GLU A 33 -6.52 -16.75 -3.35
CA GLU A 33 -6.36 -16.63 -4.80
C GLU A 33 -7.70 -16.75 -5.56
N ARG A 34 -8.64 -17.56 -5.06
CA ARG A 34 -9.94 -17.77 -5.70
C ARG A 34 -10.79 -16.51 -5.59
N LEU A 35 -10.84 -15.92 -4.38
CA LEU A 35 -11.55 -14.67 -4.14
C LEU A 35 -10.92 -13.53 -4.97
N PHE A 36 -9.60 -13.38 -4.92
CA PHE A 36 -8.91 -12.36 -5.68
C PHE A 36 -9.13 -12.51 -7.19
N THR A 37 -9.03 -13.72 -7.72
CA THR A 37 -9.29 -13.99 -9.15
C THR A 37 -10.71 -13.59 -9.57
N LYS A 38 -11.71 -13.80 -8.70
CA LYS A 38 -13.09 -13.38 -8.96
C LYS A 38 -13.20 -11.86 -9.05
N GLU A 39 -12.55 -11.12 -8.17
CA GLU A 39 -12.55 -9.65 -8.17
C GLU A 39 -11.70 -9.06 -9.31
N ALA A 40 -10.56 -9.68 -9.63
CA ALA A 40 -9.70 -9.29 -10.75
C ALA A 40 -10.47 -9.35 -12.08
N LYS A 41 -11.33 -10.35 -12.29
CA LYS A 41 -12.19 -10.42 -13.49
C LYS A 41 -13.10 -9.19 -13.63
N LYS A 42 -13.67 -8.70 -12.52
CA LYS A 42 -14.51 -7.49 -12.56
C LYS A 42 -13.68 -6.25 -12.92
N ARG A 43 -12.48 -6.12 -12.33
CA ARG A 43 -11.55 -5.02 -12.62
C ARG A 43 -11.16 -5.00 -14.10
N ILE A 44 -10.80 -6.16 -14.67
CA ILE A 44 -10.47 -6.29 -16.10
C ILE A 44 -11.66 -5.90 -16.99
N GLN A 45 -12.89 -6.33 -16.64
CA GLN A 45 -14.10 -5.96 -17.39
C GLN A 45 -14.41 -4.46 -17.39
N GLN A 46 -13.96 -3.74 -16.36
CA GLN A 46 -14.10 -2.28 -16.27
C GLN A 46 -13.08 -1.53 -17.13
N GLY A 47 -12.17 -2.25 -17.80
CA GLY A 47 -11.09 -1.71 -18.60
C GLY A 47 -9.80 -1.58 -17.80
N LEU A 48 -8.69 -1.83 -18.47
CA LEU A 48 -7.36 -1.66 -17.90
C LEU A 48 -6.74 -0.35 -18.42
N ASN A 49 -6.21 0.44 -17.50
CA ASN A 49 -5.33 1.54 -17.87
C ASN A 49 -3.91 1.02 -17.97
N THR A 50 -3.44 0.77 -19.19
CA THR A 50 -2.07 0.33 -19.47
C THR A 50 -1.05 1.47 -19.40
N SER A 51 -1.50 2.71 -19.17
CA SER A 51 -0.61 3.84 -18.99
C SER A 51 0.12 3.76 -17.66
N ASN A 52 1.45 3.71 -17.71
CA ASN A 52 2.32 3.87 -16.54
C ASN A 52 2.43 5.33 -16.07
N ALA A 53 1.45 6.18 -16.38
CA ALA A 53 1.48 7.61 -16.04
C ALA A 53 1.64 7.86 -14.53
N GLN A 54 1.07 6.99 -13.68
CA GLN A 54 1.23 7.10 -12.23
C GLN A 54 2.69 6.87 -11.81
N ILE A 55 3.36 5.84 -12.33
CA ILE A 55 4.78 5.58 -12.08
C ILE A 55 5.66 6.69 -12.66
N ALA A 56 5.33 7.19 -13.86
CA ALA A 56 6.04 8.32 -14.46
C ALA A 56 5.91 9.60 -13.61
N ALA A 57 4.72 9.87 -13.05
CA ALA A 57 4.49 11.01 -12.16
C ALA A 57 5.24 10.88 -10.82
N VAL A 58 5.33 9.67 -10.26
CA VAL A 58 6.16 9.39 -9.08
C VAL A 58 7.63 9.66 -9.41
N GLY A 59 8.14 9.16 -10.55
CA GLY A 59 9.53 9.37 -10.98
C GLY A 59 9.87 10.83 -11.31
N ALA A 60 8.88 11.61 -11.78
CA ALA A 60 9.04 13.03 -12.05
C ALA A 60 8.91 13.91 -10.79
N SER A 61 8.46 13.36 -9.66
CA SER A 61 8.25 14.13 -8.44
C SER A 61 9.57 14.44 -7.74
N PRO A 62 9.83 15.69 -7.32
CA PRO A 62 11.03 16.02 -6.57
C PRO A 62 11.00 15.39 -5.17
N ASN A 63 12.20 15.16 -4.63
CA ASN A 63 12.35 14.72 -3.25
C ASN A 63 11.82 15.82 -2.29
N ARG A 64 11.06 15.41 -1.27
CA ARG A 64 10.48 16.31 -0.24
C ARG A 64 10.93 15.95 1.18
N PHE A 65 11.94 15.11 1.32
CA PHE A 65 12.42 14.59 2.61
C PHE A 65 12.72 15.71 3.62
N ASP A 66 13.47 16.73 3.20
CA ASP A 66 13.86 17.84 4.08
C ASP A 66 12.67 18.68 4.57
N ARG A 67 11.52 18.56 3.92
CA ARG A 67 10.28 19.25 4.26
C ARG A 67 9.40 18.48 5.24
N LEU A 68 9.73 17.24 5.59
CA LEU A 68 8.95 16.46 6.56
C LEU A 68 8.84 17.17 7.92
N LYS A 69 9.91 17.86 8.33
CA LYS A 69 9.95 18.71 9.53
C LYS A 69 9.03 19.93 9.50
N GLU A 70 8.50 20.30 8.33
CA GLU A 70 7.54 21.39 8.19
C GLU A 70 6.13 20.94 8.61
N ILE A 71 5.87 19.64 8.74
CA ILE A 71 4.57 19.09 9.11
C ILE A 71 4.38 19.19 10.62
N GLN A 72 3.68 20.26 11.04
CA GLN A 72 3.42 20.55 12.46
C GLN A 72 2.12 19.93 12.99
N ILE A 73 1.21 19.51 12.11
CA ILE A 73 -0.07 18.89 12.52
C ILE A 73 0.12 17.44 12.98
N PRO A 74 -0.72 16.93 13.91
CA PRO A 74 -0.70 15.52 14.29
C PRO A 74 -0.80 14.61 13.07
N THR A 75 0.16 13.69 12.93
CA THR A 75 0.25 12.81 11.75
C THR A 75 0.28 11.35 12.20
N LEU A 76 -0.52 10.49 11.59
CA LEU A 76 -0.50 9.05 11.81
C LEU A 76 0.13 8.36 10.60
N ILE A 77 1.19 7.60 10.83
CA ILE A 77 1.82 6.74 9.82
C ILE A 77 1.30 5.32 9.99
N VAL A 78 0.60 4.80 8.98
CA VAL A 78 0.13 3.41 8.91
C VAL A 78 0.94 2.69 7.84
N HIS A 79 1.61 1.58 8.20
CA HIS A 79 2.53 0.90 7.27
C HIS A 79 2.58 -0.60 7.54
N GLY A 80 2.62 -1.44 6.50
CA GLY A 80 2.81 -2.89 6.62
C GLY A 80 4.29 -3.26 6.75
N THR A 81 4.67 -4.05 7.76
CA THR A 81 6.10 -4.35 8.01
C THR A 81 6.76 -5.20 6.91
N GLU A 82 5.96 -5.82 6.05
CA GLU A 82 6.41 -6.68 4.96
C GLU A 82 6.04 -6.11 3.58
N ASP A 83 5.75 -4.80 3.49
CA ASP A 83 5.49 -4.14 2.21
C ASP A 83 6.72 -4.25 1.28
N PRO A 84 6.62 -5.00 0.16
CA PRO A 84 7.73 -5.21 -0.75
C PRO A 84 7.86 -4.09 -1.80
N LEU A 85 6.84 -3.24 -1.94
CA LEU A 85 6.80 -2.15 -2.91
C LEU A 85 7.37 -0.87 -2.29
N ILE A 86 6.97 -0.57 -1.05
CA ILE A 86 7.45 0.55 -0.25
C ILE A 86 7.96 -0.01 1.09
N PRO A 87 9.26 -0.34 1.21
CA PRO A 87 9.81 -0.98 2.41
C PRO A 87 9.53 -0.20 3.70
N ILE A 88 9.46 -0.92 4.82
CA ILE A 88 9.17 -0.35 6.15
C ILE A 88 10.10 0.80 6.56
N ASP A 89 11.33 0.83 6.03
CA ASP A 89 12.29 1.93 6.24
C ASP A 89 11.71 3.30 5.87
N HIS A 90 10.82 3.35 4.86
CA HIS A 90 10.11 4.58 4.52
C HIS A 90 9.14 5.00 5.62
N GLY A 91 8.36 4.07 6.17
CA GLY A 91 7.43 4.34 7.28
C GLY A 91 8.16 4.75 8.56
N LEU A 92 9.29 4.10 8.86
CA LEU A 92 10.18 4.48 9.96
C LEU A 92 10.72 5.89 9.75
N SER A 93 11.26 6.17 8.56
CA SER A 93 11.82 7.47 8.22
C SER A 93 10.79 8.60 8.31
N LEU A 94 9.55 8.39 7.86
CA LEU A 94 8.48 9.37 8.02
C LEU A 94 8.23 9.68 9.49
N ALA A 95 8.13 8.62 10.30
CA ALA A 95 7.80 8.76 11.70
C ALA A 95 8.92 9.35 12.56
N ASP A 96 10.17 9.25 12.12
CA ASP A 96 11.33 9.83 12.81
C ASP A 96 11.59 11.30 12.40
N ASN A 97 11.08 11.73 11.25
CA ASN A 97 11.34 13.08 10.70
C ASN A 97 10.12 14.03 10.75
N ILE A 98 8.94 13.53 11.10
CA ILE A 98 7.75 14.35 11.35
C ILE A 98 7.60 14.55 12.87
N PRO A 99 7.67 15.79 13.39
CA PRO A 99 7.75 16.04 14.84
C PRO A 99 6.60 15.45 15.67
N ASN A 100 5.37 15.53 15.16
CA ASN A 100 4.15 15.09 15.85
C ASN A 100 3.59 13.79 15.25
N ALA A 101 4.47 12.89 14.83
CA ALA A 101 4.07 11.61 14.25
C ALA A 101 3.73 10.56 15.31
N SER A 102 2.66 9.81 15.04
CA SER A 102 2.36 8.54 15.68
C SER A 102 2.42 7.42 14.65
N LYS A 103 2.59 6.17 15.12
CA LYS A 103 2.85 5.01 14.26
C LYS A 103 1.81 3.91 14.50
N MET A 104 1.35 3.29 13.43
CA MET A 104 0.62 2.03 13.42
C MET A 104 1.28 1.10 12.39
N PHE A 105 2.32 0.39 12.83
CA PHE A 105 2.99 -0.59 11.98
C PHE A 105 2.31 -1.95 12.13
N MET A 106 1.85 -2.47 11.00
CA MET A 106 1.04 -3.68 10.94
C MET A 106 1.97 -4.86 10.65
N GLN A 107 2.33 -5.60 11.72
CA GLN A 107 3.22 -6.75 11.62
C GLN A 107 2.71 -7.77 10.61
N GLY A 108 3.59 -8.25 9.74
CA GLY A 108 3.33 -9.28 8.73
C GLY A 108 2.39 -8.84 7.59
N VAL A 109 2.05 -7.55 7.50
CA VAL A 109 1.21 -7.02 6.43
C VAL A 109 2.08 -6.47 5.33
N GLY A 110 1.70 -6.73 4.07
CA GLY A 110 2.37 -6.19 2.89
C GLY A 110 1.90 -4.79 2.52
N HIS A 111 1.78 -4.54 1.22
CA HIS A 111 1.36 -3.26 0.64
C HIS A 111 -0.14 -3.02 0.72
N GLU A 112 -0.94 -4.09 0.55
CA GLU A 112 -2.40 -4.00 0.54
C GLU A 112 -2.98 -3.96 1.96
N ILE A 113 -4.14 -3.32 2.11
CA ILE A 113 -4.87 -3.27 3.38
C ILE A 113 -5.73 -4.54 3.53
N PRO A 114 -5.45 -5.43 4.51
CA PRO A 114 -6.25 -6.63 4.72
C PRO A 114 -7.63 -6.27 5.29
N GLU A 115 -8.68 -6.96 4.83
CA GLU A 115 -10.06 -6.74 5.31
C GLU A 115 -10.17 -6.94 6.82
N GLU A 116 -9.42 -7.89 7.38
CA GLU A 116 -9.38 -8.20 8.81
C GLU A 116 -8.89 -7.03 9.67
N LEU A 117 -8.09 -6.13 9.10
CA LEU A 117 -7.56 -4.96 9.80
C LEU A 117 -8.38 -3.70 9.57
N VAL A 118 -9.31 -3.68 8.61
CA VAL A 118 -10.14 -2.50 8.31
C VAL A 118 -10.82 -1.92 9.58
N PRO A 119 -11.47 -2.71 10.46
CA PRO A 119 -12.10 -2.16 11.67
C PRO A 119 -11.09 -1.52 12.64
N ILE A 120 -9.90 -2.11 12.76
CA ILE A 120 -8.84 -1.64 13.65
C ILE A 120 -8.22 -0.35 13.11
N ILE A 121 -7.93 -0.31 11.80
CA ILE A 121 -7.43 0.87 11.11
C ILE A 121 -8.45 2.01 11.22
N ALA A 122 -9.73 1.74 10.95
CA ALA A 122 -10.79 2.74 11.06
C ALA A 122 -10.90 3.32 12.47
N THR A 123 -10.80 2.47 13.49
CA THR A 123 -10.79 2.92 14.90
C THR A 123 -9.57 3.77 15.20
N LYS A 124 -8.37 3.36 14.74
CA LYS A 124 -7.14 4.13 14.93
C LYS A 124 -7.20 5.50 14.24
N LEU A 125 -7.74 5.56 13.03
CA LEU A 125 -7.97 6.81 12.30
C LEU A 125 -8.94 7.71 13.07
N LYS A 126 -10.07 7.17 13.53
CA LYS A 126 -11.04 7.94 14.33
C LYS A 126 -10.39 8.52 15.58
N THR A 127 -9.68 7.71 16.36
CA THR A 127 -8.97 8.18 17.56
C THR A 127 -7.95 9.27 17.22
N HIS A 128 -7.22 9.13 16.12
CA HIS A 128 -6.27 10.14 15.66
C HIS A 128 -6.95 11.48 15.34
N PHE A 129 -8.09 11.44 14.64
CA PHE A 129 -8.87 12.64 14.32
C PHE A 129 -9.45 13.30 15.57
N ASP A 130 -10.06 12.52 16.46
CA ASP A 130 -10.63 13.02 17.72
C ASP A 130 -9.53 13.75 18.56
N GLN A 131 -8.32 13.18 18.64
CA GLN A 131 -7.18 13.76 19.37
C GLN A 131 -6.63 15.02 18.72
N ALA A 132 -6.74 15.13 17.40
CA ALA A 132 -6.31 16.29 16.64
C ALA A 132 -7.38 17.41 16.60
N GLY A 133 -8.56 17.18 17.19
CA GLY A 133 -9.65 18.17 17.28
C GLY A 133 -10.50 18.27 16.02
N TYR A 134 -10.58 17.19 15.23
CA TYR A 134 -11.45 17.06 14.05
C TYR A 134 -12.68 16.21 14.34
#